data_AF-A0A7C2ZV26-F1
#
_entry.id   AF-A0A7C2ZV26-F1
#
_cell.length_a   1.000
_cell.length_b   1.000
_cell.length_c   1.000
_cell.angle_alpha   90.00
_cell.angle_beta   90.00
_cell.angle_gamma   90.00
#
_symmetry.space_group_name_H-M   'P 1'
#
loop_
_entity.id
_entity.type
_entity.pdbx_description
1 polymer ?
#
loop_
_entity_poly.entity_id
_entity_poly.type
_entity_poly.pdbx_seq_one_letter_code
_entity_poly.pdbx_strand_id
1 'polypeptide(L)'
;MKLPGFSQPSSTLRRALTTSSRQLTGSYCRPWNEQKHFSNGGIGGLQVGARIFVTGATGFIGANLVRRLVTEGHQVHAVIRPDSDLWRLRDLLDRITLHWVDLLDSGGLRHVARAVQPEVIFHLAMTGGHPRGALDRIRAVQVGVIGTLALLEAALETGAVRFVHVGSSLEYGRVARAMRESDPLRPVTDKGLAKSLASQLVKFYARKHGVSAVIVRPFSVYGPWESPQRFIPTLLRAAITGEEIRLTPPGYRHDFIFVDDVVEGCLRAASARTRPGEAFNLGTGVQWTNEEVVTLAEEVSGRKIRVIPGAYPPGPADARCWVADIRKACRRLGWLPEWSLAAGLGRTLDWLRSYLNDQAECGPGSYVRP
;
A
#
# COMPACT_ATOMS: atom_id res chain seq x y z
N MET A 1 1.37 49.91 -26.99
CA MET A 1 2.24 48.85 -26.43
C MET A 1 1.36 47.88 -25.66
N LYS A 2 1.08 46.69 -26.21
CA LYS A 2 0.27 45.62 -25.61
C LYS A 2 1.17 44.41 -25.34
N LEU A 3 1.04 43.83 -24.15
CA LEU A 3 1.71 42.60 -23.70
C LEU A 3 1.13 41.36 -24.40
N PRO A 4 1.93 40.35 -24.79
CA PRO A 4 1.46 39.00 -25.06
C PRO A 4 1.44 38.22 -23.72
N GLY A 5 0.51 37.34 -23.37
CA GLY A 5 -0.37 36.47 -24.13
C GLY A 5 -0.26 35.09 -23.47
N PHE A 6 -1.00 34.87 -22.37
CA PHE A 6 -1.05 33.57 -21.68
C PHE A 6 -1.62 32.51 -22.63
N SER A 7 -0.81 31.52 -22.99
CA SER A 7 -1.23 30.36 -23.77
C SER A 7 -2.16 29.48 -22.93
N GLN A 8 -3.33 29.16 -23.51
CA GLN A 8 -4.29 28.22 -22.93
C GLN A 8 -3.65 26.81 -22.81
N PRO A 9 -3.93 26.05 -21.74
CA PRO A 9 -3.42 24.69 -21.59
C PRO A 9 -3.95 23.76 -22.69
N SER A 10 -3.10 22.82 -23.13
CA SER A 10 -3.39 21.86 -24.20
C SER A 10 -4.60 20.97 -23.89
N SER A 11 -5.26 20.46 -24.94
CA SER A 11 -6.45 19.60 -24.87
C SER A 11 -6.28 18.34 -24.01
N THR A 12 -5.04 17.92 -23.74
CA THR A 12 -4.69 16.78 -22.88
C THR A 12 -4.97 17.06 -21.40
N LEU A 13 -4.72 18.29 -20.92
CA LEU A 13 -4.99 18.72 -19.54
C LEU A 13 -6.49 18.74 -19.22
N ARG A 14 -7.34 19.08 -20.20
CA ARG A 14 -8.80 19.02 -20.02
C ARG A 14 -9.29 17.58 -19.84
N ARG A 15 -8.64 16.60 -20.46
CA ARG A 15 -8.97 15.17 -20.27
C ARG A 15 -8.47 14.69 -18.90
N ALA A 16 -7.24 15.03 -18.49
CA ALA A 16 -6.71 14.62 -17.18
C ALA A 16 -7.52 15.15 -15.99
N LEU A 17 -8.03 16.38 -16.05
CA LEU A 17 -8.79 17.01 -14.95
C LEU A 17 -10.27 16.63 -14.90
N THR A 18 -10.86 16.17 -16.01
CA THR A 18 -12.30 15.83 -16.06
C THR A 18 -12.59 14.33 -15.95
N THR A 19 -11.57 13.47 -16.07
CA THR A 19 -11.78 12.02 -16.14
C THR A 19 -11.78 11.31 -14.77
N SER A 20 -11.23 11.92 -13.70
CA SER A 20 -11.14 11.23 -12.40
C SER A 20 -12.47 11.15 -11.63
N SER A 21 -13.39 12.09 -11.81
CA SER A 21 -14.68 12.06 -11.11
C SER A 21 -15.83 11.54 -11.98
N ARG A 22 -15.93 11.95 -13.26
CA ARG A 22 -17.14 11.65 -14.05
C ARG A 22 -17.22 10.24 -14.64
N GLN A 23 -16.10 9.58 -14.93
CA GLN A 23 -16.16 8.24 -15.55
C GLN A 23 -16.42 7.10 -14.53
N LEU A 24 -16.17 7.33 -13.24
CA LEU A 24 -16.47 6.37 -12.16
C LEU A 24 -17.81 6.65 -11.45
N THR A 25 -18.40 7.84 -11.62
CA THR A 25 -19.73 8.19 -11.06
C THR A 25 -20.92 7.64 -11.86
N GLY A 26 -20.68 6.80 -12.87
CA GLY A 26 -21.76 6.14 -13.61
C GLY A 26 -22.59 5.23 -12.70
N SER A 27 -23.67 5.75 -12.11
CA SER A 27 -24.81 5.05 -11.48
C SER A 27 -24.59 4.13 -10.26
N TYR A 28 -23.35 3.81 -9.85
CA TYR A 28 -23.12 2.79 -8.80
C TYR A 28 -22.73 3.31 -7.40
N CYS A 29 -22.21 4.53 -7.27
CA CYS A 29 -21.86 5.13 -5.98
C CYS A 29 -22.65 6.44 -5.86
N ARG A 30 -23.66 6.47 -4.98
CA ARG A 30 -24.34 7.73 -4.64
C ARG A 30 -23.35 8.64 -3.91
N PRO A 31 -23.38 9.97 -4.15
CA PRO A 31 -22.61 10.90 -3.35
C PRO A 31 -22.91 10.66 -1.86
N TRP A 32 -21.85 10.62 -1.06
CA TRP A 32 -21.93 10.43 0.38
C TRP A 32 -22.68 11.62 0.98
N ASN A 33 -23.84 11.36 1.61
CA ASN A 33 -24.56 12.38 2.37
C ASN A 33 -23.85 12.58 3.70
N GLU A 34 -23.38 13.81 3.95
CA GLU A 34 -22.76 14.30 5.20
C GLU A 34 -23.63 14.18 6.46
N GLN A 35 -24.83 13.61 6.37
CA GLN A 35 -25.79 13.57 7.47
C GLN A 35 -26.02 12.13 7.95
N LYS A 36 -25.03 11.57 8.64
CA LYS A 36 -25.24 10.61 9.73
C LYS A 36 -24.24 10.88 10.83
N HIS A 37 -24.75 11.43 11.93
CA HIS A 37 -24.04 11.70 13.17
C HIS A 37 -23.14 10.52 13.60
N PHE A 38 -21.82 10.69 13.49
CA PHE A 38 -20.84 9.99 14.31
C PHE A 38 -20.43 10.95 15.42
N SER A 39 -20.89 10.65 16.63
CA SER A 39 -20.51 11.33 17.86
C SER A 39 -18.99 11.20 18.09
N ASN A 40 -18.28 12.33 18.20
CA ASN A 40 -16.92 12.51 18.77
C ASN A 40 -15.96 11.30 18.71
N GLY A 41 -15.65 10.79 17.52
CA GLY A 41 -14.68 9.69 17.32
C GLY A 41 -13.76 10.00 16.15
N GLY A 42 -12.49 9.62 16.24
CA GLY A 42 -11.43 9.95 15.28
C GLY A 42 -11.75 9.57 13.83
N ILE A 43 -11.01 10.17 12.90
CA ILE A 43 -11.06 9.83 11.47
C ILE A 43 -10.82 8.31 11.31
N GLY A 44 -11.60 7.65 10.46
CA GLY A 44 -11.51 6.19 10.30
C GLY A 44 -12.30 5.36 11.32
N GLY A 45 -13.05 5.98 12.25
CA GLY A 45 -13.98 5.29 13.15
C GLY A 45 -13.31 4.54 14.32
N LEU A 46 -12.01 4.73 14.52
CA LEU A 46 -11.27 4.27 15.70
C LEU A 46 -11.30 5.36 16.79
N GLN A 47 -11.35 4.94 18.05
CA GLN A 47 -11.28 5.88 19.17
C GLN A 47 -9.86 6.44 19.30
N VAL A 48 -9.74 7.75 19.55
CA VAL A 48 -8.44 8.38 19.84
C VAL A 48 -7.80 7.68 21.03
N GLY A 49 -6.49 7.45 20.98
CA GLY A 49 -5.76 6.72 22.01
C GLY A 49 -5.90 5.19 21.94
N ALA A 50 -6.61 4.63 20.96
CA ALA A 50 -6.66 3.18 20.77
C ALA A 50 -5.27 2.55 20.64
N ARG A 51 -5.09 1.36 21.20
CA ARG A 51 -3.82 0.60 21.13
C ARG A 51 -3.75 -0.17 19.82
N ILE A 52 -2.83 0.23 18.95
CA ILE A 52 -2.73 -0.29 17.58
C ILE A 52 -1.44 -1.07 17.41
N PHE A 53 -1.57 -2.36 17.10
CA PHE A 53 -0.45 -3.23 16.84
C PHE A 53 -0.13 -3.25 15.35
N VAL A 54 1.07 -2.87 14.94
CA VAL A 54 1.46 -2.82 13.52
C VAL A 54 2.66 -3.71 13.28
N THR A 55 2.46 -4.78 12.50
CA THR A 55 3.57 -5.60 11.99
C THR A 55 3.96 -5.12 10.60
N GLY A 56 5.26 -5.08 10.30
CA GLY A 56 5.76 -4.54 9.03
C GLY A 56 5.75 -3.00 9.00
N ALA A 57 5.75 -2.37 10.18
CA ALA A 57 5.78 -0.92 10.38
C ALA A 57 6.96 -0.23 9.66
N THR A 58 8.10 -0.90 9.52
CA THR A 58 9.30 -0.38 8.86
C THR A 58 9.27 -0.52 7.33
N GLY A 59 8.25 -1.17 6.78
CA GLY A 59 7.99 -1.26 5.35
C GLY A 59 7.32 0.01 4.80
N PHE A 60 7.21 0.11 3.48
CA PHE A 60 6.65 1.28 2.81
C PHE A 60 5.20 1.62 3.24
N ILE A 61 4.25 0.69 3.06
CA ILE A 61 2.86 0.93 3.46
C ILE A 61 2.74 1.05 4.98
N GLY A 62 3.50 0.25 5.72
CA GLY A 62 3.51 0.26 7.18
C GLY A 62 3.94 1.60 7.76
N ALA A 63 4.98 2.23 7.20
CA ALA A 63 5.47 3.51 7.69
C ALA A 63 4.46 4.65 7.46
N ASN A 64 3.81 4.66 6.29
CA ASN A 64 2.75 5.63 6.01
C ASN A 64 1.52 5.40 6.92
N LEU A 65 1.15 4.15 7.20
CA LEU A 65 0.10 3.82 8.16
C LEU A 65 0.47 4.28 9.58
N VAL A 66 1.69 4.01 10.06
CA VAL A 66 2.17 4.44 11.38
C VAL A 66 2.12 5.96 11.51
N ARG A 67 2.59 6.71 10.50
CA ARG A 67 2.51 8.18 10.45
C ARG A 67 1.09 8.67 10.61
N ARG A 68 0.15 8.06 9.89
CA ARG A 68 -1.26 8.42 9.96
C ARG A 68 -1.85 8.13 11.34
N LEU A 69 -1.61 6.94 11.89
CA LEU A 69 -2.10 6.54 13.21
C LEU A 69 -1.58 7.45 14.33
N VAL A 70 -0.30 7.79 14.29
CA VAL A 70 0.34 8.72 15.24
C VAL A 70 -0.25 10.13 15.13
N THR A 71 -0.53 10.58 13.91
CA THR A 71 -1.18 11.89 13.66
C THR A 71 -2.61 11.92 14.18
N GLU A 72 -3.34 10.81 14.07
CA GLU A 72 -4.71 10.65 14.59
C GLU A 72 -4.75 10.38 16.12
N GLY A 73 -3.60 10.36 16.79
CA GLY A 73 -3.51 10.29 18.25
C GLY A 73 -3.67 8.88 18.82
N HIS A 74 -3.39 7.84 18.04
CA HIS A 74 -3.40 6.45 18.51
C HIS A 74 -2.08 6.03 19.17
N GLN A 75 -2.14 5.03 20.06
CA GLN A 75 -0.97 4.44 20.69
C GLN A 75 -0.42 3.33 19.79
N VAL A 76 0.64 3.65 19.03
CA VAL A 76 1.20 2.72 18.05
C VAL A 76 2.27 1.84 18.67
N HIS A 77 2.04 0.53 18.62
CA HIS A 77 2.99 -0.52 18.99
C HIS A 77 3.50 -1.19 17.70
N ALA A 78 4.74 -0.95 17.33
CA ALA A 78 5.35 -1.50 16.11
C ALA A 78 6.11 -2.80 16.42
N VAL A 79 5.63 -3.93 15.87
CA VAL A 79 6.38 -5.20 15.91
C VAL A 79 7.33 -5.26 14.73
N ILE A 80 8.60 -5.39 15.05
CA ILE A 80 9.68 -5.36 14.09
C ILE A 80 10.66 -6.50 14.38
N ARG A 81 11.20 -7.10 13.32
CA ARG A 81 12.26 -8.11 13.45
C ARG A 81 13.57 -7.44 13.92
N PRO A 82 14.47 -8.16 14.60
CA PRO A 82 15.75 -7.62 15.11
C PRO A 82 16.56 -6.80 14.10
N ASP A 83 16.62 -7.21 12.84
CA ASP A 83 17.41 -6.53 11.79
C ASP A 83 16.59 -5.55 10.95
N SER A 84 15.59 -4.91 11.56
CA SER A 84 14.75 -3.93 10.86
C SER A 84 15.45 -2.58 10.75
N ASP A 85 15.52 -2.06 9.53
CA ASP A 85 15.95 -0.67 9.29
C ASP A 85 14.81 0.31 9.63
N LEU A 86 15.11 1.27 10.51
CA LEU A 86 14.17 2.26 11.03
C LEU A 86 14.15 3.57 10.25
N TRP A 87 14.87 3.69 9.13
CA TRP A 87 15.00 4.97 8.40
C TRP A 87 13.65 5.64 8.07
N ARG A 88 12.60 4.86 7.80
CA ARG A 88 11.24 5.38 7.50
C ARG A 88 10.47 5.89 8.71
N LEU A 89 10.93 5.61 9.93
CA LEU A 89 10.26 5.90 11.19
C LEU A 89 11.14 6.74 12.14
N ARG A 90 12.32 7.18 11.69
CA ARG A 90 13.33 7.83 12.55
C ARG A 90 12.77 9.05 13.29
N ASP A 91 11.92 9.83 12.62
CA ASP A 91 11.26 11.03 13.13
C ASP A 91 10.02 10.75 13.99
N LEU A 92 9.69 9.48 14.25
CA LEU A 92 8.53 9.07 15.05
C LEU A 92 8.90 8.19 16.25
N LEU A 93 10.20 7.92 16.48
CA LEU A 93 10.64 6.95 17.49
C LEU A 93 10.25 7.33 18.91
N ASP A 94 10.07 8.62 19.19
CA ASP A 94 9.58 9.18 20.45
C ASP A 94 8.05 9.09 20.60
N ARG A 95 7.33 8.75 19.52
CA ARG A 95 5.87 8.71 19.45
C ARG A 95 5.30 7.30 19.25
N ILE A 96 6.16 6.29 19.15
CA ILE A 96 5.78 4.89 18.97
C ILE A 96 6.52 3.99 19.96
N THR A 97 5.94 2.85 20.29
CA THR A 97 6.62 1.81 21.05
C THR A 97 7.13 0.72 20.11
N LEU A 98 8.42 0.43 20.15
CA LEU A 98 9.03 -0.65 19.36
C LEU A 98 9.05 -1.97 20.14
N HIS A 99 8.65 -3.05 19.48
CA HIS A 99 8.74 -4.42 19.99
C HIS A 99 9.60 -5.25 19.03
N TRP A 100 10.82 -5.58 19.46
CA TRP A 100 11.79 -6.34 18.67
C TRP A 100 11.52 -7.85 18.78
N VAL A 101 10.60 -8.34 17.96
CA VAL A 101 10.14 -9.74 17.97
C VAL A 101 10.03 -10.24 16.53
N ASP A 102 10.68 -11.37 16.23
CA ASP A 102 10.48 -12.05 14.94
C ASP A 102 9.08 -12.68 14.92
N LEU A 103 8.39 -12.62 13.77
CA LEU A 103 7.06 -13.22 13.66
C LEU A 103 7.05 -14.73 13.83
N LEU A 104 8.20 -15.38 13.67
CA LEU A 104 8.36 -16.82 13.91
C LEU A 104 8.53 -17.15 15.40
N ASP A 105 8.79 -16.16 16.25
CA ASP A 105 8.76 -16.31 17.70
C ASP A 105 7.33 -16.17 18.24
N SER A 106 6.58 -17.27 18.17
CA SER A 106 5.20 -17.32 18.67
C SER A 106 5.09 -16.99 20.17
N GLY A 107 6.10 -17.32 20.99
CA GLY A 107 6.11 -17.05 22.42
C GLY A 107 6.25 -15.54 22.69
N GLY A 108 7.23 -14.91 22.04
CA GLY A 108 7.43 -13.46 22.09
C GLY A 108 6.22 -12.69 21.59
N LEU A 109 5.62 -13.10 20.48
CA LEU A 109 4.42 -12.44 19.94
C LEU A 109 3.24 -12.49 20.92
N ARG A 110 2.98 -13.66 21.51
CA ARG A 110 1.91 -13.82 22.51
C ARG A 110 2.18 -12.99 23.75
N HIS A 111 3.43 -12.95 24.21
CA HIS A 111 3.83 -12.14 25.36
C HIS A 111 3.56 -10.64 25.10
N VAL A 112 4.04 -10.10 23.97
CA VAL A 112 3.81 -8.70 23.62
C VAL A 112 2.33 -8.40 23.41
N ALA A 113 1.60 -9.26 22.70
CA ALA A 113 0.16 -9.07 22.48
C ALA A 113 -0.60 -9.00 23.80
N ARG A 114 -0.29 -9.88 24.77
CA ARG A 114 -0.90 -9.87 26.10
C ARG A 114 -0.55 -8.63 26.91
N ALA A 115 0.69 -8.15 26.82
CA ALA A 115 1.11 -6.94 27.52
C ALA A 115 0.43 -5.68 26.94
N VAL A 116 0.30 -5.61 25.61
CA VAL A 116 -0.29 -4.46 24.92
C VAL A 116 -1.82 -4.45 24.97
N GLN A 117 -2.47 -5.62 24.94
CA GLN A 117 -3.93 -5.75 24.77
C GLN A 117 -4.43 -4.87 23.61
N PRO A 118 -3.94 -5.10 22.37
CA PRO A 118 -4.27 -4.24 21.24
C PRO A 118 -5.76 -4.30 20.93
N GLU A 119 -6.31 -3.21 20.39
CA GLU A 119 -7.69 -3.16 19.90
C GLU A 119 -7.75 -3.48 18.40
N VAL A 120 -6.69 -3.10 17.68
CA VAL A 120 -6.53 -3.37 16.25
C VAL A 120 -5.13 -3.89 15.97
N ILE A 121 -5.04 -4.92 15.12
CA ILE A 121 -3.80 -5.42 14.57
C ILE A 121 -3.80 -5.15 13.06
N PHE A 122 -2.87 -4.32 12.60
CA PHE A 122 -2.57 -4.21 11.17
C PHE A 122 -1.40 -5.12 10.83
N HIS A 123 -1.68 -6.15 10.04
CA HIS A 123 -0.70 -7.13 9.62
C HIS A 123 -0.22 -6.87 8.19
N LEU A 124 0.89 -6.13 8.05
CA LEU A 124 1.53 -5.81 6.77
C LEU A 124 2.82 -6.59 6.53
N ALA A 125 3.39 -7.15 7.59
CA ALA A 125 4.66 -7.85 7.55
C ALA A 125 4.68 -8.99 6.51
N MET A 126 5.78 -9.02 5.77
CA MET A 126 6.10 -9.97 4.72
C MET A 126 7.61 -9.83 4.47
N THR A 127 8.24 -10.82 3.85
CA THR A 127 9.56 -10.61 3.25
C THR A 127 9.49 -9.50 2.20
N GLY A 128 10.46 -8.59 2.22
CA GLY A 128 10.58 -7.51 1.25
C GLY A 128 11.23 -7.99 -0.04
N GLY A 129 10.97 -7.29 -1.15
CA GLY A 129 11.61 -7.56 -2.45
C GLY A 129 11.13 -8.85 -3.13
N HIS A 130 11.88 -9.26 -4.17
CA HIS A 130 11.70 -10.54 -4.85
C HIS A 130 12.70 -11.55 -4.29
N PRO A 131 12.27 -12.78 -3.95
CA PRO A 131 13.19 -13.84 -3.54
C PRO A 131 14.29 -14.07 -4.59
N ARG A 132 15.55 -14.14 -4.17
CA ARG A 132 16.70 -14.36 -5.07
C ARG A 132 17.11 -15.83 -5.18
N GLY A 133 16.59 -16.68 -4.29
CA GLY A 133 16.92 -18.11 -4.25
C GLY A 133 15.94 -18.94 -3.42
N ALA A 134 16.24 -20.23 -3.29
CA ALA A 134 15.37 -21.18 -2.58
C ALA A 134 15.18 -20.80 -1.09
N LEU A 135 16.24 -20.39 -0.41
CA LEU A 135 16.19 -19.97 0.99
C LEU A 135 15.28 -18.75 1.20
N ASP A 136 15.35 -17.75 0.31
CA ASP A 136 14.47 -16.58 0.35
C ASP A 136 12.99 -16.97 0.14
N ARG A 137 12.72 -17.93 -0.74
CA ARG A 137 11.36 -18.46 -0.97
C ARG A 137 10.82 -19.19 0.25
N ILE A 138 11.64 -20.05 0.87
CA ILE A 138 11.30 -20.74 2.12
C ILE A 138 10.98 -19.69 3.19
N ARG A 139 11.84 -18.69 3.36
CA ARG A 139 11.64 -17.62 4.35
C ARG A 139 10.39 -16.79 4.07
N ALA A 140 10.07 -16.53 2.79
CA ALA A 140 8.85 -15.83 2.41
C ALA A 140 7.59 -16.60 2.85
N VAL A 141 7.57 -17.92 2.68
CA VAL A 141 6.46 -18.78 3.15
C VAL A 141 6.44 -18.83 4.68
N GLN A 142 7.59 -19.01 5.33
CA GLN A 142 7.66 -19.02 6.81
C GLN A 142 7.10 -17.73 7.39
N VAL A 143 7.67 -16.57 7.02
CA VAL A 143 7.24 -15.28 7.57
C VAL A 143 5.80 -14.95 7.15
N GLY A 144 5.45 -15.18 5.89
CA GLY A 144 4.16 -14.81 5.35
C GLY A 144 3.00 -15.72 5.73
N VAL A 145 3.26 -16.98 6.10
CA VAL A 145 2.21 -17.95 6.42
C VAL A 145 2.30 -18.37 7.88
N ILE A 146 3.46 -18.86 8.31
CA ILE A 146 3.67 -19.29 9.71
C ILE A 146 3.67 -18.05 10.64
N GLY A 147 4.28 -16.94 10.22
CA GLY A 147 4.22 -15.70 10.99
C GLY A 147 2.80 -15.13 11.09
N THR A 148 2.00 -15.22 10.02
CA THR A 148 0.58 -14.85 10.07
C THR A 148 -0.21 -15.77 11.01
N LEU A 149 0.05 -17.08 10.99
CA LEU A 149 -0.54 -18.04 11.91
C LEU A 149 -0.24 -17.68 13.37
N ALA A 150 1.04 -17.46 13.70
CA ALA A 150 1.46 -17.11 15.05
C ALA A 150 0.77 -15.83 15.56
N LEU A 151 0.61 -14.82 14.68
CA LEU A 151 -0.08 -13.59 15.03
C LEU A 151 -1.60 -13.77 15.20
N LEU A 152 -2.23 -14.66 14.42
CA LEU A 152 -3.64 -15.01 14.58
C LEU A 152 -3.91 -15.74 15.90
N GLU A 153 -3.01 -16.64 16.31
CA GLU A 153 -3.08 -17.28 17.64
C GLU A 153 -2.93 -16.26 18.77
N ALA A 154 -1.97 -15.34 18.66
CA ALA A 154 -1.83 -14.24 19.63
C ALA A 154 -3.06 -13.32 19.67
N ALA A 155 -3.68 -13.07 18.51
CA ALA A 155 -4.92 -12.32 18.39
C ALA A 155 -6.10 -13.02 19.09
N LEU A 156 -6.21 -14.35 18.97
CA LEU A 156 -7.27 -15.11 19.64
C LEU A 156 -7.18 -15.02 21.18
N GLU A 157 -5.97 -15.03 21.72
CA GLU A 157 -5.76 -15.03 23.18
C GLU A 157 -6.03 -13.69 23.85
N THR A 158 -5.90 -12.58 23.11
CA THR A 158 -6.13 -11.23 23.65
C THR A 158 -7.61 -10.84 23.66
N GLY A 159 -8.47 -11.59 22.97
CA GLY A 159 -9.90 -11.32 22.89
C GLY A 159 -10.24 -10.11 22.01
N ALA A 160 -11.38 -10.19 21.31
CA ALA A 160 -12.02 -9.14 20.50
C ALA A 160 -11.11 -8.08 19.81
N VAL A 161 -10.01 -8.53 19.19
CA VAL A 161 -9.14 -7.71 18.32
C VAL A 161 -9.70 -7.63 16.90
N ARG A 162 -9.66 -6.43 16.31
CA ARG A 162 -9.83 -6.28 14.87
C ARG A 162 -8.52 -6.62 14.16
N PHE A 163 -8.52 -7.66 13.33
CA PHE A 163 -7.36 -8.06 12.54
C PHE A 163 -7.47 -7.60 11.08
N VAL A 164 -6.65 -6.64 10.67
CA VAL A 164 -6.58 -6.16 9.28
C VAL A 164 -5.36 -6.76 8.60
N HIS A 165 -5.58 -7.74 7.71
CA HIS A 165 -4.52 -8.32 6.91
C HIS A 165 -4.34 -7.55 5.60
N VAL A 166 -3.11 -7.08 5.34
CA VAL A 166 -2.77 -6.47 4.06
C VAL A 166 -2.21 -7.53 3.12
N GLY A 167 -3.08 -7.99 2.22
CA GLY A 167 -2.81 -8.89 1.12
C GLY A 167 -2.18 -8.19 -0.09
N SER A 168 -2.47 -8.69 -1.30
CA SER A 168 -2.03 -8.06 -2.55
C SER A 168 -2.87 -8.48 -3.75
N SER A 169 -2.99 -7.61 -4.76
CA SER A 169 -3.50 -7.98 -6.09
C SER A 169 -2.74 -9.14 -6.74
N LEU A 170 -1.47 -9.38 -6.38
CA LEU A 170 -0.67 -10.51 -6.87
C LEU A 170 -1.27 -11.88 -6.52
N GLU A 171 -2.19 -11.94 -5.55
CA GLU A 171 -2.90 -13.17 -5.18
C GLU A 171 -3.79 -13.69 -6.33
N TYR A 172 -4.33 -12.80 -7.17
CA TYR A 172 -5.24 -13.19 -8.25
C TYR A 172 -4.53 -13.87 -9.43
N GLY A 173 -3.26 -13.51 -9.67
CA GLY A 173 -2.56 -13.87 -10.90
C GLY A 173 -3.05 -13.07 -12.10
N ARG A 174 -3.08 -13.69 -13.28
CA ARG A 174 -3.44 -13.03 -14.55
C ARG A 174 -4.94 -13.11 -14.78
N VAL A 175 -5.60 -11.95 -14.85
CA VAL A 175 -7.03 -11.82 -15.12
C VAL A 175 -7.23 -10.82 -16.26
N ALA A 176 -7.98 -11.20 -17.30
CA ALA A 176 -8.19 -10.39 -18.51
C ALA A 176 -9.25 -9.29 -18.36
N ARG A 177 -9.69 -9.01 -17.14
CA ARG A 177 -10.70 -7.99 -16.78
C ARG A 177 -10.38 -7.39 -15.41
N ALA A 178 -11.16 -6.40 -15.00
CA ALA A 178 -11.14 -5.90 -13.63
C ALA A 178 -11.31 -7.06 -12.63
N MET A 179 -10.36 -7.17 -11.71
CA MET A 179 -10.27 -8.23 -10.71
C MET A 179 -11.28 -7.97 -9.59
N ARG A 180 -12.06 -8.98 -9.24
CA ARG A 180 -13.07 -8.96 -8.18
C ARG A 180 -12.60 -9.79 -7.01
N GLU A 181 -13.07 -9.49 -5.80
CA GLU A 181 -12.66 -10.23 -4.60
C GLU A 181 -13.15 -11.69 -4.58
N SER A 182 -14.14 -12.01 -5.44
CA SER A 182 -14.63 -13.36 -5.70
C SER A 182 -13.79 -14.15 -6.71
N ASP A 183 -12.83 -13.52 -7.40
CA ASP A 183 -11.99 -14.22 -8.37
C ASP A 183 -11.10 -15.25 -7.66
N PRO A 184 -10.85 -16.41 -8.30
CA PRO A 184 -9.98 -17.42 -7.75
C PRO A 184 -8.55 -16.89 -7.61
N LEU A 185 -7.85 -17.29 -6.54
CA LEU A 185 -6.46 -16.91 -6.33
C LEU A 185 -5.56 -17.87 -7.09
N ARG A 186 -4.90 -17.39 -8.14
CA ARG A 186 -4.00 -18.17 -9.01
C ARG A 186 -2.65 -17.46 -9.13
N PRO A 187 -1.93 -17.30 -8.01
CA PRO A 187 -0.70 -16.51 -8.00
C PRO A 187 0.36 -17.09 -8.93
N VAL A 188 1.06 -16.20 -9.63
CA VAL A 188 2.15 -16.52 -10.58
C VAL A 188 3.51 -16.03 -10.10
N THR A 189 3.59 -15.57 -8.85
CA THR A 189 4.82 -15.07 -8.21
C THR A 189 4.92 -15.64 -6.80
N ASP A 190 6.15 -15.79 -6.29
CA ASP A 190 6.38 -16.27 -4.91
C ASP A 190 5.67 -15.40 -3.88
N LYS A 191 5.72 -14.07 -4.05
CA LYS A 191 5.01 -13.12 -3.17
C LYS A 191 3.50 -13.29 -3.26
N GLY A 192 2.95 -13.45 -4.47
CA GLY A 192 1.53 -13.72 -4.67
C GLY A 192 1.10 -15.02 -4.02
N LEU A 193 1.94 -16.06 -4.09
CA LEU A 193 1.70 -17.35 -3.46
C LEU A 193 1.61 -17.21 -1.94
N ALA A 194 2.65 -16.64 -1.33
CA ALA A 194 2.69 -16.51 0.13
C ALA A 194 1.56 -15.60 0.66
N LYS A 195 1.25 -14.47 -0.02
CA LYS A 195 0.09 -13.62 0.33
C LYS A 195 -1.25 -14.32 0.13
N SER A 196 -1.38 -15.18 -0.87
CA SER A 196 -2.61 -15.96 -1.11
C SER A 196 -2.83 -16.98 0.01
N LEU A 197 -1.78 -17.69 0.42
CA LEU A 197 -1.83 -18.61 1.55
C LEU A 197 -2.18 -17.89 2.85
N ALA A 198 -1.54 -16.76 3.14
CA ALA A 198 -1.85 -15.92 4.29
C ALA A 198 -3.32 -15.44 4.31
N SER A 199 -3.80 -14.90 3.18
CA SER A 199 -5.20 -14.47 3.03
C SER A 199 -6.20 -15.61 3.21
N GLN A 200 -5.88 -16.83 2.76
CA GLN A 200 -6.71 -18.01 2.98
C GLN A 200 -6.70 -18.45 4.44
N LEU A 201 -5.54 -18.40 5.09
CA LEU A 201 -5.40 -18.69 6.52
C LEU A 201 -6.23 -17.71 7.36
N VAL A 202 -6.12 -16.41 7.11
CA VAL A 202 -6.92 -15.37 7.80
C VAL A 202 -8.42 -15.60 7.59
N LYS A 203 -8.85 -15.94 6.36
CA LYS A 203 -10.24 -16.31 6.07
C LYS A 203 -10.72 -17.52 6.87
N PHE A 204 -9.88 -18.55 6.94
CA PHE A 204 -10.18 -19.75 7.69
C PHE A 204 -10.34 -19.43 9.18
N TYR A 205 -9.38 -18.71 9.77
CA TYR A 205 -9.41 -18.32 11.18
C TYR A 205 -10.62 -17.48 11.54
N ALA A 206 -10.99 -16.52 10.70
CA ALA A 206 -12.17 -15.71 10.93
C ALA A 206 -13.46 -16.54 10.96
N ARG A 207 -13.59 -17.52 10.06
CA ARG A 207 -14.80 -18.36 9.97
C ARG A 207 -14.85 -19.47 11.01
N LYS A 208 -13.71 -20.11 11.28
CA LYS A 208 -13.63 -21.29 12.15
C LYS A 208 -13.48 -20.93 13.62
N HIS A 209 -12.67 -19.91 13.91
CA HIS A 209 -12.29 -19.52 15.27
C HIS A 209 -12.89 -18.17 15.71
N GLY A 210 -13.63 -17.49 14.82
CA GLY A 210 -14.33 -16.25 15.18
C GLY A 210 -13.44 -15.01 15.28
N VAL A 211 -12.19 -15.06 14.78
CA VAL A 211 -11.33 -13.86 14.72
C VAL A 211 -12.04 -12.77 13.91
N SER A 212 -12.14 -11.56 14.46
CA SER A 212 -12.70 -10.40 13.73
C SER A 212 -11.69 -9.91 12.68
N ALA A 213 -11.55 -10.65 11.58
CA ALA A 213 -10.58 -10.34 10.55
C ALA A 213 -11.20 -9.79 9.26
N VAL A 214 -10.43 -8.93 8.61
CA VAL A 214 -10.67 -8.38 7.27
C VAL A 214 -9.38 -8.40 6.48
N ILE A 215 -9.52 -8.56 5.16
CA ILE A 215 -8.39 -8.57 4.24
C ILE A 215 -8.55 -7.40 3.28
N VAL A 216 -7.48 -6.65 3.08
CA VAL A 216 -7.39 -5.65 2.01
C VAL A 216 -6.34 -6.08 1.00
N ARG A 217 -6.63 -5.89 -0.29
CA ARG A 217 -5.76 -6.28 -1.41
C ARG A 217 -5.41 -5.04 -2.21
N PRO A 218 -4.35 -4.32 -1.81
CA PRO A 218 -3.88 -3.19 -2.58
C PRO A 218 -3.34 -3.62 -3.95
N PHE A 219 -3.57 -2.76 -4.93
CA PHE A 219 -3.01 -2.83 -6.28
C PHE A 219 -1.61 -2.20 -6.31
N SER A 220 -1.16 -1.61 -7.42
CA SER A 220 0.21 -1.12 -7.55
C SER A 220 0.42 0.15 -6.70
N VAL A 221 0.70 -0.04 -5.42
CA VAL A 221 0.89 1.07 -4.48
C VAL A 221 2.13 1.87 -4.85
N TYR A 222 2.04 3.19 -4.75
CA TYR A 222 3.18 4.11 -4.88
C TYR A 222 3.00 5.32 -3.95
N GLY A 223 4.09 6.03 -3.65
CA GLY A 223 4.04 7.21 -2.80
C GLY A 223 5.35 7.50 -2.05
N PRO A 224 5.33 8.51 -1.16
CA PRO A 224 6.42 8.80 -0.23
C PRO A 224 6.89 7.57 0.57
N TRP A 225 8.19 7.46 0.84
CA TRP A 225 8.82 6.34 1.57
C TRP A 225 8.87 4.99 0.82
N GLU A 226 8.45 4.91 -0.44
CA GLU A 226 8.60 3.72 -1.26
C GLU A 226 10.08 3.36 -1.49
N SER A 227 10.37 2.08 -1.75
CA SER A 227 11.73 1.64 -2.04
C SER A 227 12.27 2.30 -3.33
N PRO A 228 13.53 2.77 -3.35
CA PRO A 228 14.11 3.47 -4.50
C PRO A 228 14.35 2.58 -5.72
N GLN A 229 14.18 1.27 -5.58
CA GLN A 229 14.26 0.27 -6.65
C GLN A 229 12.91 0.01 -7.32
N ARG A 230 11.82 0.62 -6.85
CA ARG A 230 10.49 0.49 -7.46
C ARG A 230 10.35 1.43 -8.65
N PHE A 231 9.40 1.12 -9.53
CA PHE A 231 9.20 1.84 -10.80
C PHE A 231 9.00 3.34 -10.60
N ILE A 232 8.02 3.76 -9.79
CA ILE A 232 7.71 5.19 -9.61
C ILE A 232 8.88 5.97 -8.98
N PRO A 233 9.52 5.53 -7.87
CA PRO A 233 10.70 6.22 -7.35
C PRO A 233 11.88 6.25 -8.32
N THR A 234 12.13 5.17 -9.07
CA THR A 234 13.21 5.14 -10.09
C THR A 234 12.94 6.16 -11.19
N LEU A 235 11.69 6.21 -11.67
CA LEU A 235 11.24 7.15 -12.69
C LEU A 235 11.37 8.61 -12.24
N LEU A 236 10.89 8.93 -11.03
CA LEU A 236 10.93 10.29 -10.51
C LEU A 236 12.36 10.71 -10.15
N ARG A 237 13.21 9.80 -9.68
CA ARG A 237 14.64 10.09 -9.48
C ARG A 237 15.30 10.45 -10.81
N ALA A 238 15.04 9.69 -11.88
CA ALA A 238 15.57 9.99 -13.20
C ALA A 238 15.11 11.36 -13.73
N ALA A 239 13.87 11.78 -13.44
CA ALA A 239 13.43 13.14 -13.74
C ALA A 239 14.25 14.20 -12.98
N ILE A 240 14.67 13.93 -11.74
CA ILE A 240 15.50 14.84 -10.94
C ILE A 240 16.96 14.85 -11.43
N THR A 241 17.57 13.67 -11.60
CA THR A 241 19.01 13.51 -11.85
C THR A 241 19.40 13.52 -13.32
N GLY A 242 18.43 13.34 -14.23
CA GLY A 242 18.67 13.15 -15.65
C GLY A 242 19.19 11.74 -16.00
N GLU A 243 19.26 10.81 -15.03
CA GLU A 243 19.64 9.42 -15.27
C GLU A 243 18.74 8.75 -16.33
N GLU A 244 19.29 7.78 -17.05
CA GLU A 244 18.53 6.95 -17.96
C GLU A 244 17.92 5.76 -17.22
N ILE A 245 16.69 5.38 -17.59
CA ILE A 245 16.00 4.23 -17.00
C ILE A 245 15.66 3.17 -18.06
N ARG A 246 15.73 1.91 -17.64
CA ARG A 246 15.31 0.76 -18.45
C ARG A 246 13.84 0.49 -18.22
N LEU A 247 13.06 0.37 -19.30
CA LEU A 247 11.62 0.11 -19.23
C LEU A 247 11.31 -1.28 -19.78
N THR A 248 10.19 -1.86 -19.35
CA THR A 248 9.64 -3.07 -19.97
C THR A 248 9.25 -2.80 -21.43
N PRO A 249 9.05 -3.86 -22.24
CA PRO A 249 8.43 -3.70 -23.55
C PRO A 249 7.06 -3.01 -23.45
N PRO A 250 6.64 -2.23 -24.46
CA PRO A 250 5.44 -1.40 -24.34
C PRO A 250 4.15 -2.14 -24.00
N GLY A 251 3.27 -1.48 -23.25
CA GLY A 251 1.86 -1.84 -23.07
C GLY A 251 1.53 -2.78 -21.90
N TYR A 252 2.44 -2.99 -20.97
CA TYR A 252 2.10 -3.59 -19.67
C TYR A 252 1.37 -2.56 -18.82
N ARG A 253 0.33 -3.00 -18.12
CA ARG A 253 -0.60 -2.11 -17.41
C ARG A 253 -0.62 -2.39 -15.92
N HIS A 254 -0.84 -1.31 -15.16
CA HIS A 254 -1.03 -1.36 -13.72
C HIS A 254 -2.06 -0.33 -13.26
N ASP A 255 -2.87 -0.72 -12.29
CA ASP A 255 -3.69 0.19 -11.48
C ASP A 255 -2.83 0.74 -10.34
N PHE A 256 -2.26 1.92 -10.58
CA PHE A 256 -1.43 2.63 -9.63
C PHE A 256 -2.31 3.37 -8.62
N ILE A 257 -2.14 3.04 -7.34
CA ILE A 257 -2.89 3.62 -6.23
C ILE A 257 -1.94 4.34 -5.27
N PHE A 258 -2.29 5.55 -4.86
CA PHE A 258 -1.48 6.33 -3.94
C PHE A 258 -1.54 5.73 -2.53
N VAL A 259 -0.43 5.79 -1.79
CA VAL A 259 -0.30 5.12 -0.49
C VAL A 259 -1.30 5.64 0.55
N ASP A 260 -1.66 6.91 0.53
CA ASP A 260 -2.63 7.47 1.48
C ASP A 260 -4.04 6.89 1.26
N ASP A 261 -4.42 6.61 0.01
CA ASP A 261 -5.70 5.93 -0.29
C ASP A 261 -5.68 4.49 0.25
N VAL A 262 -4.53 3.82 0.21
CA VAL A 262 -4.36 2.47 0.79
C VAL A 262 -4.43 2.51 2.31
N VAL A 263 -3.81 3.52 2.94
CA VAL A 263 -3.86 3.73 4.39
C VAL A 263 -5.30 3.99 4.83
N GLU A 264 -6.01 4.89 4.15
CA GLU A 264 -7.43 5.17 4.40
C GLU A 264 -8.29 3.91 4.24
N GLY A 265 -8.02 3.09 3.21
CA GLY A 265 -8.69 1.81 3.00
C GLY A 265 -8.44 0.82 4.14
N CYS A 266 -7.23 0.78 4.71
CA CYS A 266 -6.91 -0.01 5.90
C CYS A 266 -7.70 0.48 7.13
N LEU A 267 -7.71 1.79 7.38
CA LEU A 267 -8.41 2.39 8.53
C LEU A 267 -9.93 2.13 8.46
N ARG A 268 -10.54 2.34 7.29
CA ARG A 268 -11.95 2.01 7.07
C ARG A 268 -12.24 0.52 7.22
N ALA A 269 -11.34 -0.34 6.76
CA ALA A 269 -11.49 -1.78 6.97
C ALA A 269 -11.44 -2.13 8.46
N ALA A 270 -10.64 -1.42 9.27
CA ALA A 270 -10.57 -1.64 10.72
C ALA A 270 -11.91 -1.36 11.42
N SER A 271 -12.60 -0.27 11.09
CA SER A 271 -13.86 0.11 11.75
C SER A 271 -15.13 -0.45 11.09
N ALA A 272 -15.04 -0.94 9.84
CA ALA A 272 -16.23 -1.39 9.11
C ALA A 272 -16.82 -2.69 9.67
N ARG A 273 -18.16 -2.78 9.62
CA ARG A 273 -18.90 -4.04 9.83
C ARG A 273 -18.71 -4.95 8.60
N THR A 274 -17.88 -5.98 8.74
CA THR A 274 -17.56 -6.93 7.67
C THR A 274 -18.03 -8.34 8.00
N ARG A 275 -18.18 -9.18 6.97
CA ARG A 275 -18.29 -10.63 7.19
C ARG A 275 -16.93 -11.18 7.67
N PRO A 276 -16.90 -12.31 8.40
CA PRO A 276 -15.64 -12.91 8.84
C PRO A 276 -14.70 -13.22 7.65
N GLY A 277 -13.50 -12.65 7.67
CA GLY A 277 -12.47 -12.86 6.65
C GLY A 277 -12.80 -12.22 5.30
N GLU A 278 -13.67 -11.22 5.29
CA GLU A 278 -14.05 -10.57 4.05
C GLU A 278 -12.87 -9.82 3.41
N ALA A 279 -12.70 -9.97 2.10
CA ALA A 279 -11.67 -9.28 1.33
C ALA A 279 -12.23 -8.06 0.59
N PHE A 280 -11.40 -7.01 0.46
CA PHE A 280 -11.67 -5.79 -0.29
C PHE A 280 -10.48 -5.41 -1.17
N ASN A 281 -10.72 -5.12 -2.44
CA ASN A 281 -9.70 -4.57 -3.33
C ASN A 281 -9.50 -3.09 -3.05
N LEU A 282 -8.24 -2.66 -2.94
CA LEU A 282 -7.86 -1.25 -2.87
C LEU A 282 -7.08 -0.90 -4.14
N GLY A 283 -7.75 -0.27 -5.09
CA GLY A 283 -7.17 0.24 -6.34
C GLY A 283 -7.93 1.48 -6.80
N THR A 284 -7.57 2.03 -7.94
CA THR A 284 -8.27 3.18 -8.52
C THR A 284 -9.41 2.78 -9.44
N GLY A 285 -9.40 1.54 -9.94
CA GLY A 285 -10.29 1.12 -11.02
C GLY A 285 -9.88 1.67 -12.40
N VAL A 286 -8.73 2.34 -12.46
CA VAL A 286 -8.11 2.88 -13.67
C VAL A 286 -6.73 2.25 -13.80
N GLN A 287 -6.33 1.88 -15.01
CA GLN A 287 -5.01 1.31 -15.27
C GLN A 287 -4.24 2.13 -16.30
N TRP A 288 -2.93 2.15 -16.14
CA TRP A 288 -1.99 2.93 -16.93
C TRP A 288 -0.90 2.01 -17.46
N THR A 289 -0.43 2.27 -18.67
CA THR A 289 0.81 1.66 -19.14
C THR A 289 2.02 2.34 -18.52
N ASN A 290 3.16 1.64 -18.50
CA ASN A 290 4.41 2.24 -18.04
C ASN A 290 4.81 3.47 -18.87
N GLU A 291 4.49 3.49 -20.17
CA GLU A 291 4.77 4.62 -21.07
C GLU A 291 3.86 5.83 -20.78
N GLU A 292 2.58 5.57 -20.49
CA GLU A 292 1.64 6.61 -20.07
C GLU A 292 2.10 7.24 -18.75
N VAL A 293 2.62 6.44 -17.82
CA VAL A 293 3.16 6.92 -16.53
C VAL A 293 4.44 7.73 -16.73
N VAL A 294 5.35 7.32 -17.64
CA VAL A 294 6.53 8.12 -18.00
C VAL A 294 6.10 9.48 -18.51
N THR A 295 5.18 9.53 -19.47
CA THR A 295 4.66 10.78 -20.05
C THR A 295 4.09 11.68 -18.96
N LEU A 296 3.27 11.13 -18.06
CA LEU A 296 2.68 11.89 -16.97
C LEU A 296 3.73 12.39 -15.96
N ALA A 297 4.78 11.60 -15.69
CA ALA A 297 5.89 12.02 -14.85
C ALA A 297 6.71 13.16 -15.48
N GLU A 298 6.88 13.17 -16.81
CA GLU A 298 7.49 14.30 -17.53
C GLU A 298 6.66 15.58 -17.39
N GLU A 299 5.33 15.47 -17.55
CA GLU A 299 4.40 16.59 -17.38
C GLU A 299 4.44 17.16 -15.96
N VAL A 300 4.39 16.29 -14.95
CA VAL A 300 4.42 16.68 -13.53
C VAL A 300 5.77 17.27 -13.12
N SER A 301 6.88 16.70 -13.61
CA SER A 301 8.22 17.16 -13.24
C SER A 301 8.71 18.35 -14.05
N GLY A 302 8.10 18.62 -15.22
CA GLY A 302 8.58 19.59 -16.19
C GLY A 302 9.89 19.19 -16.88
N ARG A 303 10.28 17.91 -16.81
CA ARG A 303 11.56 17.41 -17.31
C ARG A 303 11.37 16.18 -18.19
N LYS A 304 12.17 16.08 -19.25
CA LYS A 304 12.23 14.88 -20.08
C LYS A 304 12.99 13.76 -19.39
N ILE A 305 12.48 12.54 -19.53
CA ILE A 305 13.04 11.35 -18.91
C ILE A 305 13.61 10.46 -20.01
N ARG A 306 14.91 10.13 -19.90
CA ARG A 306 15.57 9.23 -20.85
C ARG A 306 15.18 7.80 -20.52
N VAL A 307 14.47 7.15 -21.44
CA VAL A 307 14.00 5.77 -21.30
C VAL A 307 14.58 4.89 -22.40
N ILE A 308 14.96 3.66 -22.06
CA ILE A 308 15.25 2.60 -23.04
C ILE A 308 14.11 1.56 -22.99
N PRO A 309 13.13 1.63 -23.91
CA PRO A 309 12.05 0.65 -23.98
C PRO A 309 12.57 -0.76 -24.27
N GLY A 310 12.02 -1.76 -23.56
CA GLY A 310 12.40 -3.17 -23.73
C GLY A 310 13.73 -3.59 -23.09
N ALA A 311 14.49 -2.66 -22.49
CA ALA A 311 15.75 -2.98 -21.80
C ALA A 311 15.56 -3.53 -20.38
N TYR A 312 14.32 -3.59 -19.88
CA TYR A 312 13.97 -4.29 -18.65
C TYR A 312 13.11 -5.52 -18.98
N PRO A 313 13.48 -6.74 -18.57
CA PRO A 313 12.71 -7.94 -18.90
C PRO A 313 11.37 -7.94 -18.16
N PRO A 314 10.26 -8.34 -18.81
CA PRO A 314 8.98 -8.48 -18.14
C PRO A 314 9.01 -9.67 -17.15
N GLY A 315 8.41 -9.48 -15.99
CA GLY A 315 8.20 -10.50 -14.98
C GLY A 315 6.86 -11.24 -15.10
N PRO A 316 6.63 -12.26 -14.26
CA PRO A 316 5.41 -13.08 -14.33
C PRO A 316 4.10 -12.31 -14.10
N ALA A 317 4.16 -11.21 -13.34
CA ALA A 317 3.03 -10.35 -13.02
C ALA A 317 2.78 -9.24 -14.06
N ASP A 318 3.66 -9.08 -15.05
CA ASP A 318 3.46 -8.10 -16.12
C ASP A 318 2.35 -8.58 -17.06
N ALA A 319 1.25 -7.82 -17.06
CA ALA A 319 0.02 -8.18 -17.75
C ALA A 319 -0.52 -7.01 -18.58
N ARG A 320 -1.33 -7.33 -19.59
CA ARG A 320 -2.05 -6.35 -20.42
C ARG A 320 -3.29 -5.78 -19.72
N CYS A 321 -3.71 -6.38 -18.62
CA CYS A 321 -4.82 -5.96 -17.79
C CYS A 321 -4.46 -6.21 -16.33
N TRP A 322 -4.45 -5.15 -15.52
CA TRP A 322 -4.18 -5.23 -14.09
C TRP A 322 -4.91 -4.10 -13.38
N VAL A 323 -6.21 -4.31 -13.12
CA VAL A 323 -7.09 -3.27 -12.61
C VAL A 323 -8.07 -3.80 -11.58
N ALA A 324 -8.35 -3.00 -10.56
CA ALA A 324 -9.25 -3.38 -9.48
C ALA A 324 -10.71 -3.14 -9.85
N ASP A 325 -11.59 -4.09 -9.51
CA ASP A 325 -13.00 -3.78 -9.31
C ASP A 325 -13.17 -3.25 -7.87
N ILE A 326 -13.36 -1.94 -7.73
CA ILE A 326 -13.40 -1.24 -6.43
C ILE A 326 -14.80 -1.11 -5.85
N ARG A 327 -15.82 -1.60 -6.57
CA ARG A 327 -17.23 -1.33 -6.24
C ARG A 327 -17.62 -1.90 -4.88
N LYS A 328 -16.99 -3.00 -4.46
CA LYS A 328 -17.24 -3.59 -3.15
C LYS A 328 -16.71 -2.72 -2.02
N ALA A 329 -15.49 -2.19 -2.14
CA ALA A 329 -14.91 -1.26 -1.18
C ALA A 329 -15.74 0.04 -1.09
N CYS A 330 -16.17 0.62 -2.22
CA CYS A 330 -17.10 1.76 -2.23
C CYS A 330 -18.36 1.47 -1.41
N ARG A 331 -19.07 0.37 -1.72
CA ARG A 331 -20.37 0.10 -1.08
C ARG A 331 -20.28 -0.30 0.39
N ARG A 332 -19.21 -1.01 0.79
CA ARG A 332 -19.15 -1.66 2.11
C ARG A 332 -18.22 -0.97 3.11
N LEU A 333 -17.22 -0.26 2.62
CA LEU A 333 -16.30 0.53 3.45
C LEU A 333 -16.58 2.03 3.32
N GLY A 334 -17.42 2.44 2.36
CA GLY A 334 -17.54 3.85 1.97
C GLY A 334 -16.26 4.41 1.33
N TRP A 335 -15.32 3.53 0.99
CA TRP A 335 -13.97 3.90 0.57
C TRP A 335 -13.92 4.20 -0.93
N LEU A 336 -13.31 5.32 -1.29
CA LEU A 336 -12.98 5.70 -2.65
C LEU A 336 -11.56 6.27 -2.68
N PRO A 337 -10.79 6.02 -3.76
CA PRO A 337 -9.49 6.66 -3.96
C PRO A 337 -9.69 8.16 -4.24
N GLU A 338 -8.94 9.01 -3.54
CA GLU A 338 -9.03 10.46 -3.67
C GLU A 338 -7.91 11.04 -4.54
N TRP A 339 -6.79 10.32 -4.68
CA TRP A 339 -5.64 10.79 -5.42
C TRP A 339 -5.70 10.39 -6.89
N SER A 340 -5.61 11.38 -7.77
CA SER A 340 -5.26 11.12 -9.17
C SER A 340 -3.79 10.69 -9.27
N LEU A 341 -3.46 9.91 -10.33
CA LEU A 341 -2.08 9.50 -10.58
C LEU A 341 -1.14 10.73 -10.64
N ALA A 342 -1.54 11.78 -11.36
CA ALA A 342 -0.77 13.01 -11.51
C ALA A 342 -0.50 13.70 -10.16
N ALA A 343 -1.53 13.86 -9.33
CA ALA A 343 -1.39 14.47 -8.01
C ALA A 343 -0.48 13.65 -7.10
N GLY A 344 -0.64 12.32 -7.08
CA GLY A 344 0.22 11.46 -6.28
C GLY A 344 1.67 11.43 -6.79
N LEU A 345 1.89 11.52 -8.10
CA LEU A 345 3.24 11.65 -8.68
C LEU A 345 3.89 12.96 -8.23
N GLY A 346 3.16 14.08 -8.26
CA GLY A 346 3.64 15.37 -7.77
C GLY A 346 4.04 15.30 -6.30
N ARG A 347 3.15 14.78 -5.44
CA ARG A 347 3.43 14.59 -4.01
C ARG A 347 4.65 13.70 -3.76
N THR A 348 4.80 12.64 -4.56
CA THR A 348 5.96 11.73 -4.44
C THR A 348 7.24 12.40 -4.90
N LEU A 349 7.19 13.20 -5.97
CA LEU A 349 8.33 13.96 -6.49
C LEU A 349 8.81 15.00 -5.48
N ASP A 350 7.89 15.75 -4.87
CA ASP A 350 8.23 16.75 -3.85
C ASP A 350 8.88 16.09 -2.63
N TRP A 351 8.31 14.98 -2.15
CA TRP A 351 8.92 14.21 -1.08
C TRP A 351 10.33 13.72 -1.46
N LEU A 352 10.52 13.21 -2.68
CA LEU A 352 11.81 12.69 -3.13
C LEU A 352 12.87 13.80 -3.23
N ARG A 353 12.49 15.01 -3.65
CA ARG A 353 13.38 16.18 -3.67
C ARG A 353 13.86 16.54 -2.26
N SER A 354 12.93 16.67 -1.31
CA SER A 354 13.28 16.94 0.09
C SER A 354 14.19 15.84 0.65
N TYR A 355 13.82 14.58 0.44
CA TYR A 355 14.60 13.44 0.94
C TYR A 355 16.03 13.41 0.38
N LEU A 356 16.22 13.67 -0.92
CA LEU A 356 17.54 13.67 -1.54
C LEU A 356 18.41 14.85 -1.07
N ASN A 357 17.81 16.03 -0.82
CA ASN A 357 18.53 17.18 -0.27
C ASN A 357 19.02 16.88 1.15
N ASP A 358 18.16 16.35 2.01
CA ASP A 358 18.52 15.99 3.40
C ASP A 358 19.67 14.97 3.45
N GLN A 359 19.73 14.03 2.50
CA GLN A 359 20.84 13.07 2.41
C GLN A 359 22.14 13.71 1.91
N ALA A 360 22.07 14.71 1.02
CA ALA A 360 23.26 15.40 0.54
C ALA A 360 23.92 16.23 1.65
N GLU A 361 23.11 16.84 2.52
CA GLU A 361 23.58 17.61 3.68
C GLU A 361 24.18 16.72 4.79
N CYS A 362 23.71 15.48 4.91
CA CYS A 362 24.22 14.50 5.88
C CYS A 362 25.47 13.71 5.42
N GLY A 363 26.03 14.02 4.24
CA GLY A 363 27.19 13.34 3.65
C GLY A 363 26.87 12.01 2.93
N PRO A 364 27.72 11.54 2.00
CA PRO A 364 27.44 10.38 1.16
C PRO A 364 27.50 9.06 1.97
N GLY A 365 26.38 8.67 2.57
CA GLY A 365 26.30 7.44 3.37
C GLY A 365 24.99 6.65 3.28
N SER A 366 23.97 7.12 2.57
CA SER A 366 22.59 6.65 2.83
C SER A 366 21.71 6.38 1.62
N TYR A 367 22.14 6.69 0.40
CA TYR A 367 21.49 6.12 -0.78
C TYR A 367 22.25 4.85 -1.16
N VAL A 368 21.63 3.72 -0.84
CA VAL A 368 22.07 2.34 -1.10
C VAL A 368 23.05 1.78 -0.07
N ARG A 369 22.51 1.04 0.90
CA ARG A 369 23.06 -0.31 1.14
C ARG A 369 22.00 -1.35 0.71
N PRO A 370 22.38 -2.32 -0.13
CA PRO A 370 21.49 -3.27 -0.81
C PRO A 370 20.78 -4.29 0.07
#